data_AF-A0A2E7I7C9-F1
#
_entry.id   AF-A0A2E7I7C9-F1
#
_cell.length_a   1.000
_cell.length_b   1.000
_cell.length_c   1.000
_cell.angle_alpha   90.00
_cell.angle_beta   90.00
_cell.angle_gamma   90.00
#
_symmetry.space_group_name_H-M   'P 1'
#
loop_
_entity.id
_entity.type
_entity.pdbx_description
1 polymer ?
#
loop_
_entity_poly.entity_id
_entity_poly.type
_entity_poly.pdbx_seq_one_letter_code
_entity_poly.pdbx_strand_id
1 'polypeptide(L)' 'MENSILLLAIGLGFLWHGILIYWVAGLPRQLKKTNKNIIDSDPEKSFMLFWLDQYSWIGLLIIFIGILSIIRGLI' A
#
# COMPACT_ATOMS: atom_id res chain seq x y z
N MET A 1 -0.74 17.44 23.37
CA MET A 1 -1.96 17.76 22.58
C MET A 1 -1.62 18.07 21.13
N GLU A 2 -0.74 19.04 20.85
CA GLU A 2 -0.33 19.37 19.46
C GLU A 2 0.31 18.19 18.71
N ASN A 3 1.26 17.48 19.34
CA ASN A 3 1.87 16.29 18.75
C ASN A 3 0.86 15.17 18.45
N SER A 4 -0.15 15.00 19.31
CA SER A 4 -1.23 14.02 19.12
C SER A 4 -2.07 14.39 17.89
N ILE A 5 -2.46 15.66 17.76
CA ILE A 5 -3.22 16.16 16.61
C ILE A 5 -2.40 16.03 15.31
N LEU A 6 -1.11 16.34 15.35
CA LEU A 6 -0.22 16.18 14.20
C LEU A 6 -0.10 14.72 13.75
N LEU A 7 0.06 13.79 14.70
CA LEU A 7 0.12 12.36 14.41
C LEU A 7 -1.20 11.84 13.80
N LEU A 8 -2.34 12.33 14.29
CA LEU A 8 -3.65 12.02 13.72
C LEU A 8 -3.78 12.55 12.28
N ALA A 9 -3.39 13.81 12.03
CA ALA A 9 -3.45 14.41 10.71
C ALA A 9 -2.55 13.67 9.69
N ILE A 10 -1.30 13.40 10.06
CA ILE A 10 -0.37 12.62 9.23
C ILE A 10 -0.89 11.21 9.01
N GLY A 11 -1.37 10.56 10.07
CA GLY A 11 -1.88 9.20 10.02
C GLY A 11 -3.09 9.05 9.09
N LEU A 12 -4.04 10.00 9.16
CA LEU A 12 -5.19 10.05 8.24
C LEU A 12 -4.76 10.34 6.81
N GLY A 13 -3.79 11.24 6.60
CA GLY A 13 -3.23 11.53 5.28
C GLY A 13 -2.57 10.31 4.65
N PHE A 14 -1.76 9.58 5.41
CA PHE A 14 -1.16 8.32 4.97
C PHE A 14 -2.21 7.25 4.72
N LEU A 15 -3.16 7.06 5.64
CA LEU A 15 -4.23 6.08 5.45
C LEU A 15 -5.00 6.34 4.15
N TRP A 16 -5.41 7.58 3.93
CA TRP A 16 -6.09 8.00 2.70
C TRP A 16 -5.23 7.75 1.45
N HIS A 17 -3.98 8.21 1.46
CA HIS A 17 -3.09 8.07 0.30
C HIS A 17 -2.76 6.61 -0.01
N GLY A 18 -2.51 5.79 1.02
CA GLY A 18 -2.28 4.37 0.87
C GLY A 18 -3.51 3.63 0.34
N ILE A 19 -4.72 4.00 0.79
CA ILE A 19 -5.98 3.47 0.25
C ILE A 19 -6.14 3.82 -1.23
N LEU A 20 -5.80 5.05 -1.66
CA LEU A 20 -5.83 5.43 -3.08
C LEU A 20 -4.87 4.60 -3.92
N ILE A 21 -3.64 4.36 -3.44
CA ILE A 21 -2.69 3.47 -4.13
C ILE A 21 -3.24 2.05 -4.21
N TYR A 22 -3.77 1.52 -3.11
CA TYR A 22 -4.39 0.20 -3.08
C TYR A 22 -5.61 0.10 -4.00
N TRP A 23 -6.40 1.17 -4.14
CA TRP A 23 -7.53 1.22 -5.06
C TRP A 23 -7.09 1.10 -6.52
N VAL A 24 -5.99 1.76 -6.89
CA VAL A 24 -5.47 1.76 -8.28
C VAL A 24 -4.66 0.50 -8.59
N ALA A 25 -3.74 0.12 -7.72
CA ALA A 25 -2.82 -1.01 -7.95
C ALA A 25 -3.41 -2.36 -7.47
N GLY A 26 -4.38 -2.33 -6.55
CA GLY A 26 -4.96 -3.53 -5.96
C GLY A 26 -4.02 -4.27 -5.02
N LEU A 27 -4.43 -5.47 -4.60
CA LEU A 27 -3.63 -6.37 -3.76
C LEU A 27 -2.41 -6.93 -4.54
N PRO A 28 -1.20 -6.92 -3.96
CA PRO A 28 -0.02 -7.52 -4.58
C PRO A 28 -0.27 -8.97 -4.95
N ARG A 29 0.22 -9.39 -6.13
CA ARG A 29 -0.03 -10.75 -6.63
C ARG A 29 0.56 -11.84 -5.72
N GLN A 30 1.60 -11.52 -4.95
CA GLN A 30 2.22 -12.40 -3.95
C GLN A 30 1.27 -12.76 -2.80
N LEU A 31 0.31 -11.89 -2.49
CA LEU A 31 -0.72 -12.15 -1.46
C LEU A 31 -1.98 -12.78 -2.05
N LYS A 32 -2.13 -12.77 -3.38
CA LYS A 32 -3.22 -13.47 -4.06
C LYS A 32 -2.88 -14.96 -4.12
N LYS A 33 -3.87 -15.80 -3.77
CA LYS A 33 -3.79 -17.25 -3.94
C LYS A 33 -3.81 -17.56 -5.44
N THR A 34 -2.66 -17.44 -6.09
CA THR A 34 -2.55 -17.58 -7.55
C THR A 34 -2.38 -19.06 -7.90
N ASN A 35 -3.29 -19.59 -8.71
CA ASN A 35 -3.06 -20.85 -9.40
C ASN A 35 -1.90 -20.65 -10.39
N LYS A 36 -0.79 -21.37 -10.13
CA LYS A 36 0.34 -21.68 -11.03
C LYS A 36 0.59 -20.73 -12.22
N ASN A 37 1.68 -19.97 -12.10
CA ASN A 37 2.61 -19.56 -13.16
C ASN A 37 2.01 -19.23 -14.54
N ILE A 38 1.52 -18.00 -14.69
CA ILE A 38 1.61 -17.33 -15.98
C ILE A 38 2.95 -16.60 -15.99
N ILE A 39 4.00 -17.30 -16.42
CA ILE A 39 5.23 -16.63 -16.86
C ILE A 39 4.84 -15.99 -18.18
N ASP A 40 4.48 -14.71 -18.13
CA ASP A 40 4.24 -13.94 -19.35
C ASP A 40 5.58 -13.85 -20.07
N SER A 41 5.71 -14.46 -21.26
CA SER A 41 6.97 -14.53 -22.00
C SER A 41 7.40 -13.18 -22.58
N ASP A 42 6.55 -12.16 -22.43
CA ASP A 42 6.79 -10.78 -22.82
C ASP A 42 7.51 -10.02 -21.68
N PRO A 43 8.78 -9.59 -21.89
CA PRO A 43 9.55 -8.88 -20.89
C PRO A 43 8.93 -7.54 -20.47
N GLU A 44 8.28 -6.82 -21.40
CA GLU A 44 7.72 -5.49 -21.11
C GLU A 44 6.53 -5.60 -20.16
N LYS A 45 5.63 -6.55 -20.44
CA LYS A 45 4.51 -6.85 -19.55
C LYS A 45 4.98 -7.33 -18.19
N SER A 46 5.98 -8.20 -18.16
CA SER A 46 6.57 -8.68 -16.90
C SER A 46 7.15 -7.53 -16.06
N PHE A 47 7.81 -6.57 -16.69
CA PHE A 47 8.35 -5.39 -16.01
C PHE A 47 7.26 -4.45 -15.50
N MET A 48 6.23 -4.19 -16.29
CA MET A 48 5.07 -3.39 -15.85
C MET A 48 4.39 -4.03 -14.65
N LEU A 49 4.18 -5.34 -14.70
CA LEU A 49 3.56 -6.10 -13.62
C LEU A 49 4.42 -6.12 -12.35
N PHE A 50 5.75 -6.17 -12.47
CA PHE A 50 6.66 -5.99 -11.34
C PHE A 50 6.46 -4.64 -10.67
N TRP A 51 6.42 -3.55 -11.43
CA TRP A 51 6.19 -2.21 -10.89
C TRP A 51 4.84 -2.08 -10.21
N LEU A 52 3.79 -2.65 -10.81
CA LEU A 52 2.45 -2.63 -10.23
C LEU A 52 2.45 -3.31 -8.85
N ASP A 53 3.11 -4.46 -8.69
CA ASP A 53 3.26 -5.09 -7.39
C ASP A 53 4.05 -4.21 -6.40
N GLN A 54 5.13 -3.54 -6.83
CA GLN A 54 5.88 -2.63 -5.95
C GLN A 54 4.99 -1.47 -5.46
N TYR A 55 4.20 -0.88 -6.34
CA TYR A 55 3.24 0.16 -5.98
C TYR A 55 2.19 -0.36 -5.00
N SER A 56 1.64 -1.56 -5.21
CA SER A 56 0.73 -2.20 -4.26
C SER A 56 1.37 -2.37 -2.87
N TRP A 57 2.62 -2.82 -2.80
CA TRP A 57 3.35 -2.96 -1.53
C TRP A 57 3.59 -1.62 -0.83
N ILE A 58 3.96 -0.58 -1.58
CA ILE A 58 4.11 0.78 -1.05
C ILE A 58 2.78 1.27 -0.47
N GLY A 59 1.67 1.05 -1.18
CA GLY A 59 0.33 1.40 -0.70
C GLY A 59 0.01 0.72 0.63
N LEU A 60 0.24 -0.59 0.75
CA LEU A 60 0.03 -1.34 1.99
C LEU A 60 0.92 -0.85 3.14
N LEU A 61 2.19 -0.54 2.87
CA LEU A 61 3.10 -0.01 3.88
C LEU A 61 2.63 1.37 4.38
N ILE A 62 2.20 2.24 3.48
CA ILE A 62 1.68 3.57 3.83
C ILE A 62 0.40 3.45 4.67
N ILE A 63 -0.53 2.55 4.29
CA ILE A 63 -1.72 2.24 5.11
C ILE A 63 -1.30 1.82 6.52
N PHE A 64 -0.36 0.90 6.64
CA PHE A 64 0.11 0.38 7.92
C PHE A 64 0.72 1.49 8.80
N ILE A 65 1.61 2.32 8.25
CA ILE A 65 2.19 3.47 8.97
C ILE A 65 1.09 4.47 9.36
N GLY A 66 0.12 4.70 8.49
CA GLY A 66 -1.05 5.56 8.77
C GLY A 66 -1.83 5.07 9.99
N ILE A 67 -2.15 3.77 10.04
CA ILE A 67 -2.84 3.13 11.17
C ILE A 67 -2.01 3.28 12.46
N LEU A 68 -0.71 2.98 12.43
CA LEU A 68 0.15 3.12 13.61
C LEU A 68 0.20 4.58 14.12
N SER A 69 0.27 5.54 13.21
CA SER A 69 0.28 6.98 13.54
C SER A 69 -1.04 7.41 14.18
N ILE A 70 -2.18 6.93 13.67
CA ILE A 70 -3.50 7.19 14.26
C ILE A 70 -3.58 6.59 15.67
N ILE A 71 -3.22 5.32 15.84
CA ILE A 71 -3.23 4.66 17.17
C ILE A 71 -2.36 5.45 18.15
N ARG A 72 -1.16 5.86 17.72
CA ARG A 72 -0.24 6.63 18.57
C ARG A 72 -0.74 8.04 18.87
N GLY A 73 -1.52 8.64 17.98
CA GLY A 73 -2.15 9.95 18.22
C GLY A 73 -3.34 9.89 19.19
N LEU A 74 -3.97 8.71 19.34
CA LEU A 74 -5.11 8.48 20.24
C LEU A 74 -4.72 8.10 21.67
N ILE A 75 -3.52 7.54 21.88
CA ILE A 75 -2.97 7.12 23.18
C ILE A 75 -2.08 8.23 23.75
#